data_AF-A0A2S2NX36-F1
#
_entry.id   AF-A0A2S2NX36-F1
#
_cell.length_a   1.000
_cell.length_b   1.000
_cell.length_c   1.000
_cell.angle_alpha   90.00
_cell.angle_beta   90.00
_cell.angle_gamma   90.00
#
_symmetry.space_group_name_H-M   'P 1'
#
loop_
_entity.id
_entity.type
_entity.pdbx_description
1 polymer ?
#
loop_
_entity_poly.entity_id
_entity_poly.type
_entity_poly.pdbx_seq_one_letter_code
_entity_poly.pdbx_strand_id
1 'polypeptide(L)'
;PHAFIVSKYDEKLFIFLDPAHMLKLIRNAWEHRSVIKNSNEEIIDWMYIKKLYELEREQGLRIGTKLTKRHINFHNEKMNVRLAAQTLSQSVADALTYLKNTNEDFKGAGPTAEFISFINNAFDILNSRSRFSKSPFKRAISDDTLNDYKIYIQLFIKYVKGLKFLDGIKVVDSARKTGFVGFIL
;
A
#
# COMPACT_ATOMS: atom_id res chain seq x y z
N PRO A 1 17.84 -5.30 -3.50
CA PRO A 1 18.46 -4.30 -4.40
C PRO A 1 19.76 -4.84 -4.99
N HIS A 2 20.02 -4.59 -6.27
CA HIS A 2 21.31 -4.94 -6.87
C HIS A 2 22.38 -3.98 -6.32
N ALA A 3 23.50 -4.53 -5.83
CA ALA A 3 24.61 -3.73 -5.36
C ALA A 3 25.50 -3.34 -6.54
N PHE A 4 25.80 -2.05 -6.67
CA PHE A 4 26.81 -1.57 -7.61
C PHE A 4 28.17 -1.56 -6.91
N ILE A 5 29.21 -2.01 -7.61
CA ILE A 5 30.57 -1.97 -7.08
C ILE A 5 31.19 -0.63 -7.47
N VAL A 6 31.57 0.17 -6.48
CA VAL A 6 32.34 1.39 -6.73
C VAL A 6 33.79 0.98 -6.94
N SER A 7 34.25 1.02 -8.19
CA SER A 7 35.47 0.39 -8.72
C SER A 7 36.79 0.74 -8.03
N LYS A 8 36.79 1.73 -7.13
CA LYS A 8 37.99 2.21 -6.45
C LYS A 8 38.16 1.64 -5.03
N TYR A 9 37.12 1.04 -4.43
CA TYR A 9 37.13 0.68 -3.01
C TYR A 9 36.47 -0.67 -2.66
N ASP A 10 36.02 -1.47 -3.63
CA ASP A 10 35.23 -2.71 -3.41
C ASP A 10 33.99 -2.52 -2.51
N GLU A 11 33.51 -1.27 -2.38
CA GLU A 11 32.34 -0.94 -1.59
C GLU A 11 31.06 -1.20 -2.37
N LYS A 12 30.05 -1.72 -1.66
CA LYS A 12 28.71 -1.98 -2.21
C LYS A 12 27.85 -0.73 -2.08
N LEU A 13 27.45 -0.17 -3.21
CA LEU A 13 26.45 0.88 -3.29
C LEU A 13 25.05 0.27 -3.49
N PHE A 14 24.15 0.52 -2.55
CA PHE A 14 22.75 0.14 -2.66
C PHE A 14 21.91 1.36 -3.04
N ILE A 15 21.13 1.23 -4.11
CA ILE A 15 20.22 2.28 -4.58
C ILE A 15 18.80 1.95 -4.14
N PHE A 16 18.16 2.89 -3.47
CA PHE A 16 16.76 2.80 -3.04
C PHE A 16 15.96 3.95 -3.64
N LEU A 17 14.71 3.66 -4.01
CA LEU A 17 13.75 4.67 -4.43
C LEU A 17 13.04 5.24 -3.20
N ASP A 18 12.66 6.52 -3.25
CA ASP A 18 11.91 7.16 -2.16
C ASP A 18 10.55 6.47 -1.92
N PRO A 19 10.33 5.83 -0.75
CA PRO A 19 9.08 5.14 -0.42
C PRO A 19 7.86 6.06 -0.51
N ALA A 20 7.98 7.33 -0.13
CA ALA A 20 6.89 8.29 -0.19
C ALA A 20 6.40 8.52 -1.63
N HIS A 21 7.34 8.65 -2.56
CA HIS A 21 7.03 8.71 -3.98
C HIS A 21 6.44 7.41 -4.53
N MET A 22 6.98 6.26 -4.12
CA MET A 22 6.48 4.97 -4.60
C MET A 22 5.04 4.69 -4.13
N LEU A 23 4.69 5.04 -2.89
CA LEU A 23 3.34 4.89 -2.33
C LEU A 23 2.30 5.67 -3.14
N LYS A 24 2.65 6.92 -3.49
CA LYS A 24 1.85 7.76 -4.38
C LYS A 24 1.66 7.13 -5.76
N LEU A 25 2.71 6.55 -6.34
CA LEU A 25 2.62 5.90 -7.65
C LEU A 25 1.71 4.67 -7.61
N ILE A 26 1.77 3.88 -6.53
CA ILE A 26 0.87 2.74 -6.29
C ILE A 26 -0.60 3.23 -6.24
N ARG A 27 -0.91 4.24 -5.42
CA ARG A 27 -2.27 4.82 -5.37
C ARG A 27 -2.74 5.27 -6.75
N ASN A 28 -1.91 6.04 -7.47
CA ASN A 28 -2.26 6.57 -8.78
C ASN A 28 -2.48 5.47 -9.81
N ALA A 29 -1.69 4.40 -9.76
CA ALA A 29 -1.85 3.26 -10.67
C ALA A 29 -3.11 2.46 -10.36
N TRP A 30 -3.40 2.22 -9.08
CA TRP A 30 -4.59 1.50 -8.66
C TRP A 30 -5.87 2.26 -9.00
N GLU A 31 -5.96 3.55 -8.67
CA GLU A 31 -7.14 4.36 -9.01
C GLU A 31 -7.38 4.43 -10.52
N HIS A 32 -6.33 4.67 -11.32
CA HIS A 32 -6.46 4.74 -12.78
C HIS A 32 -6.91 3.41 -13.40
N ARG A 33 -6.48 2.27 -12.85
CA ARG A 33 -6.85 0.95 -13.36
C ARG A 33 -8.15 0.44 -12.74
N SER A 34 -8.65 1.11 -11.70
CA SER A 34 -9.80 0.78 -10.85
C SER A 34 -9.69 -0.55 -10.11
N VAL A 35 -9.25 -1.61 -10.80
CA VAL A 35 -9.23 -2.98 -10.31
C VAL A 35 -7.85 -3.60 -10.48
N ILE A 36 -7.40 -4.26 -9.40
CA ILE A 36 -6.27 -5.18 -9.38
C ILE A 36 -6.82 -6.56 -8.97
N LYS A 37 -6.18 -7.63 -9.42
CA LYS A 37 -6.41 -8.99 -8.95
C LYS A 37 -5.20 -9.49 -8.18
N ASN A 38 -5.44 -10.16 -7.06
CA ASN A 38 -4.39 -10.88 -6.35
C ASN A 38 -4.10 -12.25 -7.02
N SER A 39 -3.16 -13.01 -6.46
CA SER A 39 -2.78 -14.34 -6.95
C SER A 39 -3.92 -15.37 -6.93
N ASN A 40 -4.97 -15.12 -6.13
CA ASN A 40 -6.16 -15.99 -6.02
C ASN A 40 -7.28 -15.54 -6.96
N GLU A 41 -7.02 -14.62 -7.89
CA GLU A 41 -8.02 -13.95 -8.75
C GLU A 41 -9.05 -13.10 -8.02
N GLU A 42 -8.85 -12.82 -6.73
CA GLU A 42 -9.76 -11.99 -5.95
C GLU A 42 -9.60 -10.51 -6.30
N ILE A 43 -10.72 -9.77 -6.24
CA ILE A 43 -10.85 -8.41 -6.75
C ILE A 43 -10.46 -7.38 -5.69
N ILE A 44 -9.48 -6.54 -6.02
CA ILE A 44 -9.05 -5.37 -5.27
C ILE A 44 -9.59 -4.13 -6.00
N ASP A 45 -10.69 -3.58 -5.52
CA ASP A 45 -11.45 -2.54 -6.23
C ASP A 45 -11.38 -1.18 -5.53
N TRP A 46 -10.94 -0.17 -6.26
CA TRP A 46 -10.94 1.23 -5.82
C TRP A 46 -12.34 1.73 -5.43
N MET A 47 -13.40 1.14 -5.97
CA MET A 47 -14.79 1.43 -5.62
C MET A 47 -15.01 1.41 -4.10
N TYR A 48 -14.37 0.50 -3.36
CA TYR A 48 -14.56 0.43 -1.91
C TYR A 48 -14.04 1.66 -1.16
N ILE A 49 -13.04 2.35 -1.71
CA ILE A 49 -12.57 3.64 -1.17
C ILE A 49 -13.60 4.74 -1.39
N LYS A 50 -14.24 4.75 -2.58
CA LYS A 50 -15.34 5.67 -2.89
C LYS A 50 -16.54 5.42 -1.99
N LYS A 51 -17.01 4.16 -1.91
CA LYS A 51 -18.13 3.77 -1.05
C LYS A 51 -17.88 4.10 0.42
N LEU A 52 -16.68 3.83 0.94
CA LEU A 52 -16.33 4.15 2.32
C LEU A 52 -16.42 5.65 2.60
N TYR A 53 -15.90 6.49 1.70
CA TYR A 53 -16.02 7.94 1.84
C TYR A 53 -17.48 8.41 1.79
N GLU A 54 -18.30 7.89 0.87
CA GLU A 54 -19.71 8.26 0.75
C GLU A 54 -20.50 7.85 2.00
N LEU A 55 -20.27 6.64 2.52
CA LEU A 55 -20.89 6.15 3.75
C LEU A 55 -20.57 7.05 4.96
N GLU A 56 -19.29 7.38 5.17
CA GLU A 56 -18.87 8.27 6.27
C GLU A 56 -19.43 9.69 6.09
N ARG A 57 -19.60 10.15 4.85
CA ARG A 57 -20.20 11.46 4.55
C ARG A 57 -21.69 11.48 4.88
N GLU A 58 -22.42 10.44 4.49
CA GLU A 58 -23.87 10.33 4.71
C GLU A 58 -24.22 10.15 6.19
N GLN A 59 -23.45 9.35 6.92
CA GLN A 59 -23.67 9.15 8.35
C GLN A 59 -23.21 10.34 9.20
N GLY A 60 -22.39 11.24 8.67
CA GLY A 60 -21.78 12.35 9.41
C GLY A 60 -20.75 11.92 10.45
N LEU A 61 -20.42 10.62 10.53
CA LEU A 61 -19.48 10.02 11.46
C LEU A 61 -18.43 9.20 10.69
N ARG A 62 -17.18 9.24 11.16
CA ARG A 62 -16.08 8.47 10.56
C ARG A 62 -15.77 7.22 11.36
N ILE A 63 -15.47 6.12 10.68
CA ILE A 63 -15.11 4.82 11.26
C ILE A 63 -13.60 4.79 11.62
N GLY A 64 -13.02 5.96 11.88
CA GLY A 64 -11.58 6.12 12.16
C GLY A 64 -10.72 6.42 10.94
N THR A 65 -11.30 6.61 9.74
CA THR A 65 -10.52 7.03 8.57
C THR A 65 -10.32 8.55 8.52
N LYS A 66 -9.34 8.97 7.70
CA LYS A 66 -9.10 10.38 7.37
C LYS A 66 -9.57 10.74 5.96
N LEU A 67 -10.37 9.87 5.34
CA LEU A 67 -10.84 10.07 3.97
C LEU A 67 -11.70 11.34 3.88
N THR A 68 -11.56 12.01 2.75
CA THR A 68 -12.29 13.24 2.39
C THR A 68 -12.46 13.27 0.89
N LYS A 69 -13.27 14.20 0.38
CA LYS A 69 -13.44 14.40 -1.08
C LYS A 69 -12.10 14.55 -1.82
N ARG A 70 -11.08 15.14 -1.18
CA ARG A 70 -9.73 15.29 -1.73
C ARG A 70 -9.02 13.96 -1.96
N HIS A 71 -9.33 12.92 -1.19
CA HIS A 71 -8.77 11.58 -1.36
C HIS A 71 -9.41 10.82 -2.53
N ILE A 72 -10.64 11.17 -2.89
CA ILE A 72 -11.35 10.57 -4.01
C ILE A 72 -11.01 11.33 -5.30
N ASN A 73 -11.08 12.66 -5.26
CA ASN A 73 -10.86 13.54 -6.40
C ASN A 73 -9.47 14.18 -6.36
N PHE A 74 -8.43 13.36 -6.15
CA PHE A 74 -7.06 13.84 -5.98
C PHE A 74 -6.36 14.22 -7.29
N HIS A 75 -7.05 14.34 -8.43
CA HIS A 75 -6.39 14.46 -9.74
C HIS A 75 -5.47 15.70 -9.86
N ASN A 76 -5.86 16.82 -9.24
CA ASN A 76 -5.04 18.04 -9.15
C ASN A 76 -4.00 17.96 -8.01
N GLU A 77 -4.10 16.93 -7.16
CA GLU A 77 -3.24 16.66 -6.01
C GLU A 77 -2.53 15.31 -6.14
N LYS A 78 -2.31 14.83 -7.38
CA LYS A 78 -1.67 13.53 -7.66
C LYS A 78 -0.30 13.39 -7.01
N MET A 79 0.37 14.51 -6.71
CA MET A 79 1.66 14.56 -6.05
C MET A 79 1.60 14.59 -4.52
N ASN A 80 0.42 14.76 -3.93
CA ASN A 80 0.24 14.87 -2.49
C ASN A 80 0.37 13.49 -1.81
N VAL A 81 1.56 13.21 -1.28
CA VAL A 81 1.89 11.97 -0.59
C VAL A 81 1.03 11.78 0.66
N ARG A 82 0.67 12.86 1.36
CA ARG A 82 -0.16 12.78 2.57
C ARG A 82 -1.52 12.15 2.27
N LEU A 83 -2.14 12.53 1.15
CA LEU A 83 -3.40 11.90 0.71
C LEU A 83 -3.19 10.42 0.38
N ALA A 84 -2.07 10.06 -0.26
CA ALA A 84 -1.77 8.65 -0.55
C ALA A 84 -1.60 7.81 0.72
N ALA A 85 -0.83 8.31 1.67
CA ALA A 85 -0.61 7.64 2.95
C ALA A 85 -1.90 7.52 3.77
N GLN A 86 -2.80 8.50 3.70
CA GLN A 86 -4.10 8.42 4.37
C GLN A 86 -5.06 7.44 3.68
N THR A 87 -5.08 7.39 2.35
CA THR A 87 -5.88 6.40 1.60
C THR A 87 -5.40 4.98 1.83
N LEU A 88 -4.08 4.76 1.82
CA LEU A 88 -3.46 3.44 1.99
C LEU A 88 -3.04 3.20 3.45
N SER A 89 -3.86 3.63 4.41
CA SER A 89 -3.54 3.51 5.85
C SER A 89 -4.21 2.30 6.49
N GLN A 90 -3.65 1.84 7.61
CA GLN A 90 -4.22 0.75 8.40
C GLN A 90 -5.68 1.02 8.82
N SER A 91 -6.04 2.26 9.19
CA SER A 91 -7.42 2.55 9.61
C SER A 91 -8.44 2.44 8.47
N VAL A 92 -8.02 2.64 7.21
CA VAL A 92 -8.87 2.35 6.05
C VAL A 92 -9.04 0.83 5.86
N ALA A 93 -7.96 0.05 6.02
CA ALA A 93 -8.04 -1.42 5.97
C ALA A 93 -8.96 -1.97 7.07
N ASP A 94 -8.84 -1.46 8.30
CA ASP A 94 -9.66 -1.88 9.44
C ASP A 94 -11.14 -1.54 9.21
N ALA A 95 -11.43 -0.34 8.70
CA ALA A 95 -12.80 0.08 8.37
C ALA A 95 -13.43 -0.82 7.30
N LEU A 96 -12.70 -1.14 6.22
CA LEU A 96 -13.18 -2.07 5.19
C LEU A 96 -13.38 -3.49 5.73
N THR A 97 -12.50 -3.94 6.63
CA THR A 97 -12.61 -5.26 7.28
C THR A 97 -13.85 -5.33 8.17
N TYR A 98 -14.13 -4.27 8.94
CA TYR A 98 -15.33 -4.17 9.76
C TYR A 98 -16.58 -4.18 8.88
N LEU A 99 -16.63 -3.31 7.86
CA LEU A 99 -17.80 -3.17 6.98
C LEU A 99 -18.08 -4.43 6.17
N LYS A 100 -17.06 -5.21 5.80
CA LYS A 100 -17.24 -6.51 5.14
C LYS A 100 -18.22 -7.42 5.88
N ASN A 101 -18.23 -7.37 7.21
CA ASN A 101 -19.05 -8.24 8.05
C ASN A 101 -20.35 -7.58 8.52
N THR A 102 -20.50 -6.25 8.37
CA THR A 102 -21.62 -5.48 8.94
C THR A 102 -22.45 -4.76 7.89
N ASN A 103 -21.99 -4.68 6.65
CA ASN A 103 -22.68 -4.01 5.55
C ASN A 103 -22.54 -4.81 4.24
N GLU A 104 -23.68 -5.20 3.66
CA GLU A 104 -23.73 -6.02 2.43
C GLU A 104 -23.02 -5.35 1.25
N ASP A 105 -23.00 -4.01 1.18
CA ASP A 105 -22.29 -3.26 0.14
C ASP A 105 -20.77 -3.45 0.13
N PHE A 106 -20.22 -3.97 1.22
CA PHE A 106 -18.79 -4.15 1.47
C PHE A 106 -18.37 -5.62 1.58
N LYS A 107 -19.27 -6.59 1.34
CA LYS A 107 -18.99 -8.03 1.47
C LYS A 107 -17.76 -8.51 0.70
N GLY A 108 -17.46 -7.87 -0.44
CA GLY A 108 -16.28 -8.13 -1.27
C GLY A 108 -15.05 -7.28 -0.94
N ALA A 109 -15.06 -6.44 0.10
CA ALA A 109 -13.96 -5.51 0.40
C ALA A 109 -12.72 -6.17 1.02
N GLY A 110 -12.80 -7.46 1.38
CA GLY A 110 -11.72 -8.21 2.05
C GLY A 110 -10.36 -8.14 1.33
N PRO A 111 -10.27 -8.50 0.05
CA PRO A 111 -9.02 -8.41 -0.70
C PRO A 111 -8.50 -6.97 -0.80
N THR A 112 -9.40 -5.98 -0.83
CA THR A 112 -9.03 -4.56 -0.84
C THR A 112 -8.44 -4.11 0.49
N ALA A 113 -9.03 -4.53 1.61
CA ALA A 113 -8.49 -4.29 2.94
C ALA A 113 -7.11 -4.93 3.13
N GLU A 114 -6.95 -6.17 2.67
CA GLU A 114 -5.68 -6.90 2.70
C GLU A 114 -4.59 -6.18 1.88
N PHE A 115 -4.91 -5.77 0.65
CA PHE A 115 -4.00 -4.99 -0.19
C PHE A 115 -3.51 -3.72 0.51
N ILE A 116 -4.42 -2.96 1.12
CA ILE A 116 -4.08 -1.73 1.84
C ILE A 116 -3.19 -2.03 3.04
N SER A 117 -3.49 -3.07 3.82
CA SER A 117 -2.68 -3.50 4.95
C SER A 117 -1.25 -3.89 4.51
N PHE A 118 -1.11 -4.63 3.40
CA PHE A 118 0.20 -4.98 2.86
C PHE A 118 1.03 -3.75 2.47
N ILE A 119 0.43 -2.82 1.73
CA ILE A 119 1.12 -1.59 1.33
C ILE A 119 1.46 -0.71 2.55
N ASN A 120 0.52 -0.56 3.50
CA ASN A 120 0.73 0.24 4.72
C ASN A 120 1.93 -0.29 5.52
N ASN A 121 1.95 -1.58 5.81
CA ASN A 121 2.98 -2.18 6.66
C ASN A 121 4.35 -2.15 5.98
N ALA A 122 4.42 -2.38 4.67
CA ALA A 122 5.66 -2.18 3.92
C ALA A 122 6.16 -0.73 3.97
N PHE A 123 5.25 0.24 3.80
CA PHE A 123 5.60 1.66 3.90
C PHE A 123 6.06 2.07 5.32
N ASP A 124 5.41 1.50 6.35
CA ASP A 124 5.75 1.73 7.75
C ASP A 124 7.15 1.19 8.09
N ILE A 125 7.54 0.03 7.58
CA ILE A 125 8.91 -0.51 7.73
C ILE A 125 9.93 0.42 7.08
N LEU A 126 9.66 0.83 5.83
CA LEU A 126 10.54 1.71 5.05
C LEU A 126 10.67 3.12 5.65
N ASN A 127 9.75 3.52 6.53
CA ASN A 127 9.77 4.79 7.24
C ASN A 127 9.81 4.60 8.78
N SER A 128 10.34 3.47 9.24
CA SER A 128 10.48 3.17 10.65
C SER A 128 11.54 4.06 11.31
N ARG A 129 11.19 4.67 12.44
CA ARG A 129 12.08 5.63 13.15
C ARG A 129 11.98 5.55 14.68
N SER A 130 10.94 4.93 15.22
CA SER A 130 10.63 5.00 16.65
C SER A 130 10.85 3.65 17.32
N ARG A 131 11.74 3.57 18.31
CA ARG A 131 11.97 2.34 19.09
C ARG A 131 10.70 1.86 19.81
N PHE A 132 9.87 2.78 20.30
CA PHE A 132 8.70 2.50 21.13
C PHE A 132 7.37 2.65 20.37
N SER A 133 7.39 2.48 19.05
CA SER A 133 6.15 2.50 18.27
C SER A 133 5.19 1.39 18.73
N LYS A 134 3.92 1.75 18.93
CA LYS A 134 2.84 0.78 19.18
C LYS A 134 2.55 -0.11 17.97
N SER A 135 2.80 0.39 16.75
CA SER A 135 2.72 -0.42 15.54
C SER A 135 4.03 -1.20 15.36
N PRO A 136 3.99 -2.55 15.31
CA PRO A 136 5.19 -3.39 15.17
C PRO A 136 6.03 -3.06 13.95
N PHE A 137 5.39 -2.68 12.83
CA PHE A 137 6.05 -2.36 11.56
C PHE A 137 6.68 -0.96 11.49
N LYS A 138 6.41 -0.10 12.47
CA LYS A 138 7.04 1.23 12.59
C LYS A 138 8.21 1.27 13.59
N ARG A 139 8.50 0.14 14.24
CA ARG A 139 9.60 0.04 15.20
C ARG A 139 10.94 0.19 14.47
N ALA A 140 11.91 0.83 15.11
CA ALA A 140 13.24 0.98 14.50
C ALA A 140 13.83 -0.38 14.11
N ILE A 141 14.57 -0.41 13.00
CA ILE A 141 15.29 -1.62 12.57
C ILE A 141 16.40 -1.90 13.60
N SER A 142 16.29 -3.05 14.27
CA SER A 142 17.23 -3.57 15.25
C SER A 142 17.29 -5.09 15.15
N ASP A 143 18.21 -5.74 15.87
CA ASP A 143 18.30 -7.20 15.88
C ASP A 143 16.97 -7.87 16.30
N ASP A 144 16.21 -7.22 17.19
CA ASP A 144 14.90 -7.68 17.65
C ASP A 144 13.81 -7.64 16.55
N THR A 145 13.89 -6.70 15.61
CA THR A 145 12.85 -6.50 14.57
C THR A 145 13.26 -7.05 13.21
N LEU A 146 14.56 -7.28 12.99
CA LEU A 146 15.12 -7.61 11.69
C LEU A 146 14.56 -8.91 11.11
N ASN A 147 14.40 -9.94 11.94
CA ASN A 147 13.89 -11.23 11.46
C ASN A 147 12.42 -11.13 11.02
N ASP A 148 11.57 -10.49 11.84
CA ASP A 148 10.16 -10.25 11.52
C ASP A 148 10.01 -9.44 10.23
N TYR A 149 10.83 -8.39 10.08
CA TYR A 149 10.81 -7.55 8.88
C TYR A 149 11.29 -8.32 7.64
N LYS A 150 12.32 -9.17 7.75
CA LYS A 150 12.74 -10.05 6.65
C LYS A 150 11.63 -11.00 6.22
N ILE A 151 10.98 -11.67 7.17
CA ILE A 151 9.86 -12.58 6.89
C ILE A 151 8.72 -11.83 6.19
N TYR A 152 8.34 -10.69 6.75
CA TYR A 152 7.27 -9.87 6.20
C TYR A 152 7.60 -9.35 4.80
N ILE A 153 8.82 -8.85 4.57
CA ILE A 153 9.26 -8.35 3.27
C ILE A 153 9.22 -9.47 2.22
N GLN A 154 9.64 -10.69 2.56
CA GLN A 154 9.54 -11.82 1.62
C GLN A 154 8.09 -12.15 1.24
N LEU A 155 7.19 -12.14 2.23
CA LEU A 155 5.75 -12.30 2.01
C LEU A 155 5.21 -11.18 1.10
N PHE A 156 5.56 -9.93 1.40
CA PHE A 156 5.15 -8.75 0.65
C PHE A 156 5.65 -8.77 -0.80
N ILE A 157 6.92 -9.13 -1.03
CA ILE A 157 7.51 -9.28 -2.37
C ILE A 157 6.72 -10.33 -3.17
N LYS A 158 6.42 -11.48 -2.56
CA LYS A 158 5.63 -12.54 -3.20
C LYS A 158 4.23 -12.05 -3.55
N TYR A 159 3.58 -11.33 -2.62
CA TYR A 159 2.26 -10.76 -2.81
C TYR A 159 2.23 -9.78 -4.00
N VAL A 160 3.12 -8.77 -4.01
CA VAL A 160 3.18 -7.75 -5.07
C VAL A 160 3.48 -8.36 -6.44
N LYS A 161 4.37 -9.36 -6.52
CA LYS A 161 4.68 -10.08 -7.77
C LYS A 161 3.50 -10.90 -8.32
N GLY A 162 2.55 -11.25 -7.46
CA GLY A 162 1.33 -11.95 -7.82
C GLY A 162 0.19 -11.05 -8.29
N LEU A 163 0.27 -9.74 -8.01
CA LEU A 163 -0.76 -8.79 -8.42
C LEU A 163 -0.76 -8.57 -9.93
N LYS A 164 -1.95 -8.49 -10.52
CA LYS A 164 -2.15 -8.19 -11.94
C LYS A 164 -3.34 -7.27 -12.18
N PHE A 165 -3.33 -6.54 -13.29
CA PHE A 165 -4.48 -5.76 -13.72
C PHE A 165 -5.50 -6.66 -14.45
N LEU A 166 -6.67 -6.10 -14.79
CA LEU A 166 -7.73 -6.83 -15.49
C LEU A 166 -7.33 -7.32 -16.88
N ASP A 167 -6.38 -6.68 -17.53
CA ASP A 167 -5.78 -7.12 -18.79
C ASP A 167 -4.84 -8.34 -18.63
N GLY A 168 -4.71 -8.87 -17.40
CA GLY A 168 -3.88 -10.03 -17.08
C GLY A 168 -2.40 -9.69 -16.89
N ILE A 169 -1.98 -8.46 -17.17
CA ILE A 169 -0.59 -8.03 -17.03
C ILE A 169 -0.27 -7.83 -15.55
N LYS A 170 0.81 -8.46 -15.09
CA LYS A 170 1.31 -8.27 -13.72
C LYS A 170 1.64 -6.81 -13.46
N VAL A 171 1.36 -6.32 -12.25
CA VAL A 171 1.60 -4.91 -11.91
C VAL A 171 3.08 -4.53 -12.08
N VAL A 172 3.98 -5.47 -11.79
CA VAL A 172 5.44 -5.33 -11.89
C VAL A 172 5.97 -5.30 -13.34
N ASP A 173 5.19 -5.79 -14.31
CA ASP A 173 5.56 -5.82 -15.73
C ASP A 173 4.84 -4.72 -16.54
N SER A 174 3.85 -4.07 -15.93
CA SER A 174 3.03 -3.04 -16.57
C SER A 174 3.77 -1.71 -16.84
N ALA A 175 3.18 -0.86 -17.68
CA ALA A 175 3.63 0.52 -17.87
C ALA A 175 3.56 1.39 -16.59
N ARG A 176 2.82 0.95 -15.55
CA ARG A 176 2.67 1.65 -14.26
C ARG A 176 3.40 0.93 -13.11
N LYS A 177 4.41 0.10 -13.44
CA LYS A 177 5.14 -0.75 -12.49
C LYS A 177 5.98 0.00 -11.45
N THR A 178 6.40 1.23 -11.73
CA THR A 178 7.44 1.93 -10.95
C THR A 178 7.16 1.95 -9.45
N GLY A 179 5.92 2.27 -9.03
CA GLY A 179 5.57 2.28 -7.61
C GLY A 179 5.69 0.90 -6.95
N PHE A 180 5.17 -0.14 -7.61
CA PHE A 180 5.22 -1.51 -7.10
C PHE A 180 6.64 -2.05 -7.05
N VAL A 181 7.39 -1.90 -8.14
CA VAL A 181 8.80 -2.34 -8.25
C VAL A 181 9.67 -1.61 -7.23
N GLY A 182 9.46 -0.30 -7.03
CA GLY A 182 10.23 0.47 -6.05
C GLY A 182 9.99 0.07 -4.60
N PHE A 183 8.85 -0.53 -4.27
CA PHE A 183 8.56 -1.06 -2.93
C PHE A 183 9.20 -2.44 -2.67
N ILE A 184 9.56 -3.18 -3.72
CA ILE A 184 10.11 -4.54 -3.62
C ILE A 184 11.58 -4.64 -4.06
N LEU A 185 12.18 -3.52 -4.46
CA LEU A 185 13.55 -3.44 -4.96
C LEU A 185 14.58 -3.57 -3.85
#